data_AF-A0A6M2CTU7-F1
#
_entry.id   AF-A0A6M2CTU7-F1
#
_cell.length_a   1.000
_cell.length_b   1.000
_cell.length_c   1.000
_cell.angle_alpha   90.00
_cell.angle_beta   90.00
_cell.angle_gamma   90.00
#
_symmetry.space_group_name_H-M   'P 1'
#
loop_
_entity.id
_entity.type
_entity.pdbx_description
1 polymer ?
#
loop_
_entity_poly.entity_id
_entity_poly.type
_entity_poly.pdbx_seq_one_letter_code
_entity_poly.pdbx_strand_id
1 'polypeptide(L)'
;PCGDLFLHRRCHQCHSSSASDLAAVWEPRLRLLSYIVFRFVVLLTTIGGMLEAIRYRAGMLEILDQLRLPHESHYLTLPDAAAAWEAIHSMKVRGAPAIAIVAALGLASEMTLLKLPASCPELAAYIRSRLEYLKTSRPTAVNLANMATHFTKMADALAKQEGLSVEAMRDAICAEAEGMLAADVAANRAIGRHGAEHMVVNCRTASDGKLGILTHCNTGSLATAGYGTALGVVRQLFESGRLERAYCTETRPYNQGSRLTAFELLHDCIPGTLICDNMAAALMATGKVHAVVVGADRVTANGDTANKIGGAGHSSMVTERVFVRLTRNT
;
A
#
# COMPACT_ATOMS: atom_id res chain seq x y z
N PRO A 1 -19.17 29.21 50.18
CA PRO A 1 -19.21 30.62 50.66
C PRO A 1 -18.69 31.55 49.57
N CYS A 2 -19.47 32.32 48.80
CA CYS A 2 -20.86 32.77 48.80
C CYS A 2 -21.25 32.82 47.30
N GLY A 3 -22.47 32.64 46.84
CA GLY A 3 -23.75 33.10 47.37
C GLY A 3 -24.43 33.89 46.24
N ASP A 4 -25.62 33.41 45.87
CA ASP A 4 -26.50 33.97 44.84
C ASP A 4 -26.71 35.49 44.95
N LEU A 5 -26.86 36.15 43.79
CA LEU A 5 -27.67 37.37 43.70
C LEU A 5 -28.31 37.47 42.32
N PHE A 6 -29.54 36.95 42.26
CA PHE A 6 -30.57 37.34 41.30
C PHE A 6 -30.76 38.86 41.33
N LEU A 7 -30.71 39.50 40.17
CA LEU A 7 -31.38 40.79 39.95
C LEU A 7 -32.14 40.73 38.62
N HIS A 8 -33.44 40.49 38.76
CA HIS A 8 -34.45 40.73 37.75
C HIS A 8 -34.35 42.17 37.23
N ARG A 9 -34.09 42.34 35.93
CA ARG A 9 -34.69 43.42 35.14
C ARG A 9 -35.33 42.82 33.90
N ARG A 10 -36.67 42.81 33.90
CA ARG A 10 -37.49 42.58 32.72
C ARG A 10 -37.27 43.77 31.77
N CYS A 11 -36.70 43.53 30.61
CA CYS A 11 -36.91 44.38 29.44
C CYS A 11 -37.90 43.65 28.53
N HIS A 12 -39.11 44.19 28.43
CA HIS A 12 -40.11 43.76 27.46
C HIS A 12 -39.70 44.23 26.07
N GLN A 13 -39.97 43.40 25.06
CA GLN A 13 -39.81 43.63 23.61
C GLN A 13 -38.46 43.25 23.00
N CYS A 14 -38.30 41.96 22.67
CA CYS A 14 -37.89 41.55 21.33
C CYS A 14 -38.33 40.10 21.10
N HIS A 15 -38.87 39.84 19.92
CA HIS A 15 -39.48 38.57 19.53
C HIS A 15 -38.50 37.39 19.56
N SER A 16 -39.10 36.23 19.79
CA SER A 16 -38.55 34.88 19.81
C SER A 16 -37.57 34.59 18.67
N SER A 17 -36.33 34.23 19.03
CA SER A 17 -35.51 33.33 18.23
C SER A 17 -34.75 32.47 19.22
N SER A 18 -35.10 31.18 19.32
CA SER A 18 -34.44 30.23 20.21
C SER A 18 -33.01 29.99 19.72
N ALA A 19 -32.11 29.66 20.65
CA ALA A 19 -30.72 29.29 20.35
C ALA A 19 -30.58 28.13 19.34
N SER A 20 -31.69 27.40 19.05
CA SER A 20 -31.81 26.42 17.98
C SER A 20 -31.66 27.01 16.57
N ASP A 21 -32.09 28.25 16.35
CA ASP A 21 -32.17 28.85 15.02
C ASP A 21 -30.81 29.41 14.58
N LEU A 22 -29.96 29.78 15.54
CA LEU A 22 -28.58 30.13 15.30
C LEU A 22 -27.72 28.88 15.04
N ALA A 23 -28.00 27.72 15.65
CA ALA A 23 -27.25 26.50 15.33
C ALA A 23 -27.48 26.02 13.89
N ALA A 24 -28.72 26.15 13.38
CA ALA A 24 -29.11 25.69 12.04
C ALA A 24 -28.45 26.45 10.88
N VAL A 25 -28.01 27.70 11.10
CA VAL A 25 -27.38 28.54 10.05
C VAL A 25 -25.86 28.38 10.02
N TRP A 26 -25.24 27.99 11.14
CA TRP A 26 -23.78 27.94 11.27
C TRP A 26 -23.19 26.56 10.92
N GLU A 27 -23.93 25.47 11.12
CA GLU A 27 -23.48 24.11 10.82
C GLU A 27 -23.17 23.84 9.32
N PRO A 28 -24.00 24.31 8.35
CA PRO A 28 -23.72 24.11 6.93
C PRO A 28 -22.53 24.95 6.45
N ARG A 29 -22.35 26.15 7.01
CA ARG A 29 -21.25 27.07 6.65
C ARG A 29 -19.91 26.58 7.19
N LEU A 30 -19.89 25.99 8.39
CA LEU A 30 -18.69 25.33 8.93
C LEU A 30 -18.35 24.05 8.16
N ARG A 31 -19.35 23.26 7.75
CA ARG A 31 -19.13 22.10 6.85
C ARG A 31 -18.59 22.53 5.49
N LEU A 32 -19.12 23.61 4.91
CA LEU A 32 -18.65 24.14 3.64
C LEU A 32 -17.23 24.73 3.75
N LEU A 33 -16.92 25.44 4.84
CA LEU A 33 -15.57 25.97 5.09
C LEU A 33 -14.57 24.84 5.35
N SER A 34 -14.96 23.80 6.11
CA SER A 34 -14.17 22.59 6.31
C SER A 34 -13.96 21.85 5.00
N TYR A 35 -14.99 21.75 4.15
CA TYR A 35 -14.93 21.12 2.84
C TYR A 35 -14.09 21.91 1.84
N ILE A 36 -14.12 23.25 1.89
CA ILE A 36 -13.32 24.13 1.04
C ILE A 36 -11.86 24.11 1.48
N VAL A 37 -11.56 24.24 2.78
CA VAL A 37 -10.19 24.12 3.32
C VAL A 37 -9.64 22.71 3.06
N PHE A 38 -10.46 21.67 3.24
CA PHE A 38 -10.12 20.30 2.91
C PHE A 38 -9.84 20.13 1.41
N ARG A 39 -10.70 20.67 0.53
CA ARG A 39 -10.44 20.67 -0.91
C ARG A 39 -9.19 21.47 -1.27
N PHE A 40 -8.87 22.55 -0.57
CA PHE A 40 -7.67 23.35 -0.84
C PHE A 40 -6.39 22.62 -0.42
N VAL A 41 -6.41 21.94 0.73
CA VAL A 41 -5.31 21.06 1.18
C VAL A 41 -5.15 19.88 0.23
N VAL A 42 -6.26 19.28 -0.21
CA VAL A 42 -6.29 18.19 -1.19
C VAL A 42 -5.84 18.64 -2.59
N LEU A 43 -6.18 19.87 -2.99
CA LEU A 43 -5.76 20.46 -4.27
C LEU A 43 -4.25 20.76 -4.28
N LEU A 44 -3.68 21.13 -3.13
CA LEU A 44 -2.24 21.29 -2.95
C LEU A 44 -1.51 19.94 -2.92
N THR A 45 -2.11 18.87 -2.38
CA THR A 45 -1.54 17.51 -2.45
C THR A 45 -1.75 16.82 -3.80
N THR A 46 -2.70 17.24 -4.63
CA THR A 46 -2.88 16.69 -6.00
C THR A 46 -1.88 17.25 -7.02
N ILE A 47 -1.06 18.24 -6.63
CA ILE A 47 0.19 18.56 -7.33
C ILE A 47 1.31 17.57 -6.94
N GLY A 48 1.15 16.85 -5.83
CA GLY A 48 2.01 15.74 -5.43
C GLY A 48 1.67 14.49 -6.22
N GLY A 49 2.69 13.87 -6.82
CA GLY A 49 2.53 12.58 -7.51
C GLY A 49 1.97 11.47 -6.61
N MET A 50 1.72 10.31 -7.22
CA MET A 50 1.29 9.11 -6.51
C MET A 50 2.18 8.83 -5.29
N LEU A 51 1.58 8.40 -4.17
CA LEU A 51 2.30 8.05 -2.96
C LEU A 51 3.38 6.99 -3.24
N GLU A 52 4.65 7.36 -3.09
CA GLU A 52 5.81 6.48 -3.31
C GLU A 52 6.26 5.87 -1.98
N ALA A 53 6.07 4.56 -1.80
CA ALA A 53 6.57 3.85 -0.63
C ALA A 53 8.09 3.62 -0.67
N ILE A 54 8.63 3.54 -1.90
CA ILE A 54 10.03 3.26 -2.20
C ILE A 54 10.48 4.31 -3.22
N ARG A 55 11.56 5.02 -2.92
CA ARG A 55 12.23 5.94 -3.83
C ARG A 55 13.66 5.47 -4.02
N TYR A 56 14.08 5.39 -5.28
CA TYR A 56 15.46 5.05 -5.60
C TYR A 56 15.96 5.96 -6.70
N ARG A 57 17.02 6.72 -6.41
CA ARG A 57 17.63 7.65 -7.38
C ARG A 57 19.13 7.70 -7.16
N ALA A 58 19.90 7.49 -8.23
CA ALA A 58 21.36 7.63 -8.24
C ALA A 58 22.07 6.90 -7.09
N GLY A 59 21.71 5.64 -6.85
CA GLY A 59 22.29 4.84 -5.77
C GLY A 59 21.67 5.05 -4.39
N MET A 60 20.82 6.06 -4.20
CA MET A 60 20.20 6.37 -2.92
C MET A 60 18.81 5.76 -2.80
N LEU A 61 18.63 4.87 -1.82
CA LEU A 61 17.34 4.29 -1.44
C LEU A 61 16.71 5.11 -0.31
N GLU A 62 15.45 5.50 -0.49
CA GLU A 62 14.59 6.02 0.57
C GLU A 62 13.28 5.22 0.64
N ILE A 63 12.77 5.04 1.85
CA ILE A 63 11.48 4.37 2.10
C ILE A 63 10.58 5.23 2.95
N LEU A 64 9.26 5.14 2.76
CA LEU A 64 8.31 5.77 3.65
C LEU A 64 8.15 4.95 4.94
N ASP A 65 8.34 5.56 6.10
CA ASP A 65 8.18 4.89 7.39
C ASP A 65 6.70 4.58 7.68
N GLN A 66 6.31 3.33 7.41
CA GLN A 66 4.93 2.90 7.57
C GLN A 66 4.47 2.76 9.03
N LEU A 67 5.37 2.87 10.02
CA LEU A 67 5.01 2.86 11.43
C LEU A 67 4.42 4.21 11.86
N ARG A 68 4.82 5.31 11.22
CA ARG A 68 4.37 6.67 11.52
C ARG A 68 3.04 7.04 10.85
N LEU A 69 2.66 6.31 9.80
CA LEU A 69 1.36 6.45 9.16
C LEU A 69 0.20 6.03 10.11
N PRO A 70 -0.96 6.69 10.06
CA PRO A 70 -1.34 7.76 9.12
C PRO A 70 -1.00 9.18 9.60
N HIS A 71 -0.37 9.34 10.77
CA HIS A 71 -0.20 10.64 11.41
C HIS A 71 0.91 11.47 10.76
N GLU A 72 1.94 10.81 10.23
CA GLU A 72 3.09 11.50 9.65
C GLU A 72 3.69 10.71 8.49
N SER A 73 3.99 11.43 7.40
CA SER A 73 4.73 10.90 6.25
C SER A 73 6.20 11.28 6.36
N HIS A 74 7.04 10.32 6.70
CA HIS A 74 8.48 10.53 6.93
C HIS A 74 9.30 9.51 6.14
N TYR A 75 10.25 9.98 5.32
CA TYR A 75 11.13 9.12 4.55
C TYR A 75 12.42 8.81 5.33
N LEU A 76 12.88 7.58 5.21
CA LEU A 76 14.14 7.10 5.78
C LEU A 76 15.10 6.76 4.64
N THR A 77 16.30 7.33 4.66
CA THR A 77 17.38 6.93 3.76
C THR A 77 18.02 5.64 4.25
N LEU A 78 18.19 4.68 3.34
CA LEU A 78 18.80 3.38 3.62
C LEU A 78 20.11 3.28 2.82
N PRO A 79 21.27 3.52 3.45
CA PRO A 79 22.54 3.59 2.73
C PRO A 79 23.03 2.22 2.25
N ASP A 80 22.62 1.13 2.91
CA ASP A 80 23.19 -0.20 2.69
C ASP A 80 22.21 -1.35 2.96
N ALA A 81 22.68 -2.58 2.77
CA ALA A 81 21.88 -3.78 2.98
C ALA A 81 21.52 -4.01 4.46
N ALA A 82 22.32 -3.50 5.42
CA ALA A 82 22.01 -3.60 6.84
C ALA A 82 20.87 -2.68 7.25
N ALA A 83 20.85 -1.45 6.73
CA ALA A 83 19.73 -0.53 6.91
C ALA A 83 18.44 -1.09 6.28
N ALA A 84 18.54 -1.68 5.09
CA ALA A 84 17.41 -2.36 4.45
C ALA A 84 16.90 -3.56 5.27
N TRP A 85 17.82 -4.39 5.79
CA TRP A 85 17.49 -5.49 6.70
C TRP A 85 16.70 -4.98 7.91
N GLU A 86 17.18 -3.94 8.58
CA GLU A 86 16.55 -3.37 9.78
C GLU A 86 15.18 -2.78 9.46
N ALA A 87 15.04 -2.07 8.33
CA ALA A 87 13.76 -1.54 7.89
C ALA A 87 12.71 -2.63 7.61
N ILE A 88 13.14 -3.75 7.03
CA ILE A 88 12.28 -4.90 6.77
C ILE A 88 11.92 -5.60 8.09
N HIS A 89 12.90 -5.84 8.96
CA HIS A 89 12.73 -6.55 10.22
C HIS A 89 11.81 -5.79 11.19
N SER A 90 12.03 -4.49 11.36
CA SER A 90 11.22 -3.59 12.19
C SER A 90 9.86 -3.20 11.58
N MET A 91 9.52 -3.74 10.40
CA MET A 91 8.27 -3.47 9.69
C MET A 91 8.05 -2.00 9.28
N LYS A 92 9.12 -1.20 9.17
CA LYS A 92 9.07 0.12 8.51
C LYS A 92 8.68 -0.03 7.03
N VAL A 93 9.02 -1.17 6.43
CA VAL A 93 8.51 -1.63 5.13
C VAL A 93 7.75 -2.95 5.30
N ARG A 94 6.64 -3.08 4.59
CA ARG A 94 5.82 -4.31 4.55
C ARG A 94 5.15 -4.47 3.19
N GLY A 95 4.61 -5.65 2.95
CA GLY A 95 4.13 -6.09 1.64
C GLY A 95 5.17 -6.97 0.96
N ALA A 96 4.76 -8.15 0.51
CA ALA A 96 5.70 -9.15 0.00
C ALA A 96 6.54 -8.63 -1.19
N PRO A 97 5.96 -7.91 -2.18
CA PRO A 97 6.76 -7.29 -3.24
C PRO A 97 7.68 -6.19 -2.72
N ALA A 98 7.17 -5.26 -1.90
CA ALA A 98 7.97 -4.14 -1.38
C ALA A 98 9.19 -4.60 -0.58
N ILE A 99 9.06 -5.63 0.26
CA ILE A 99 10.18 -6.19 1.04
C ILE A 99 11.29 -6.71 0.13
N ALA A 100 10.94 -7.44 -0.93
CA ALA A 100 11.94 -7.98 -1.85
C ALA A 100 12.67 -6.87 -2.63
N ILE A 101 11.93 -5.85 -3.07
CA ILE A 101 12.47 -4.71 -3.82
C ILE A 101 13.38 -3.86 -2.92
N VAL A 102 12.96 -3.55 -1.69
CA VAL A 102 13.80 -2.81 -0.73
C VAL A 102 15.08 -3.58 -0.40
N ALA A 103 15.03 -4.91 -0.27
CA ALA A 103 16.23 -5.71 -0.07
C ALA A 103 17.18 -5.66 -1.27
N ALA A 104 16.66 -5.78 -2.50
CA ALA A 104 17.47 -5.70 -3.72
C ALA A 104 18.10 -4.29 -3.89
N LEU A 105 17.30 -3.24 -3.69
CA LEU A 105 17.77 -1.86 -3.80
C LEU A 105 18.72 -1.47 -2.65
N GLY A 106 18.56 -2.06 -1.46
CA GLY A 106 19.51 -1.89 -0.35
C GLY A 106 20.88 -2.49 -0.67
N LEU A 107 20.90 -3.67 -1.32
CA LEU A 107 22.14 -4.23 -1.87
C LEU A 107 22.73 -3.33 -2.95
N ALA A 108 21.92 -2.81 -3.87
CA ALA A 108 22.39 -1.89 -4.92
C ALA A 108 22.95 -0.57 -4.34
N SER A 109 22.30 -0.02 -3.31
CA SER A 109 22.78 1.16 -2.58
C SER A 109 24.15 0.89 -1.95
N GLU A 110 24.31 -0.24 -1.25
CA GLU A 110 25.59 -0.66 -0.68
C GLU A 110 26.68 -0.78 -1.74
N MET A 111 26.36 -1.36 -2.90
CA MET A 111 27.28 -1.53 -4.03
C MET A 111 27.81 -0.21 -4.60
N THR A 112 27.03 0.87 -4.54
CA THR A 112 27.48 2.18 -5.04
C THR A 112 28.61 2.79 -4.20
N LEU A 113 28.68 2.43 -2.92
CA LEU A 113 29.68 2.91 -1.96
C LEU A 113 30.76 1.87 -1.66
N LEU A 114 30.57 0.63 -2.11
CA LEU A 114 31.46 -0.49 -1.84
C LEU A 114 32.82 -0.29 -2.52
N LYS A 115 33.89 -0.43 -1.75
CA LYS A 115 35.22 -0.66 -2.32
C LYS A 115 35.22 -2.04 -2.98
N LEU A 116 35.25 -2.06 -4.31
CA LEU A 116 35.13 -3.28 -5.08
C LEU A 116 36.22 -4.31 -4.73
N PRO A 117 35.87 -5.61 -4.65
CA PRO A 117 36.84 -6.69 -4.52
C PRO A 117 37.79 -6.79 -5.71
N ALA A 118 38.82 -7.64 -5.60
CA ALA A 118 39.82 -7.78 -6.64
C ALA A 118 39.33 -8.57 -7.86
N SER A 119 38.25 -9.34 -7.73
CA SER A 119 37.74 -10.20 -8.78
C SER A 119 36.22 -10.42 -8.74
N CYS A 120 35.63 -10.81 -9.88
CA CYS A 120 34.20 -11.12 -9.97
C CYS A 120 33.78 -12.30 -9.07
N PRO A 121 34.56 -13.39 -8.91
CA PRO A 121 34.27 -14.44 -7.93
C PRO A 121 34.20 -13.94 -6.49
N GLU A 122 35.08 -13.02 -6.08
CA GLU A 122 35.03 -12.40 -4.74
C GLU A 122 33.77 -11.55 -4.57
N LEU A 123 33.40 -10.76 -5.59
CA LEU A 123 32.17 -9.98 -5.58
C LEU A 123 30.92 -10.89 -5.51
N ALA A 124 30.88 -11.99 -6.25
CA ALA A 124 29.79 -12.97 -6.16
C ALA A 124 29.68 -13.58 -4.75
N ALA A 125 30.80 -13.93 -4.12
CA ALA A 125 30.81 -14.43 -2.75
C ALA A 125 30.30 -13.40 -1.75
N TYR A 126 30.69 -12.14 -1.91
CA TYR A 126 30.18 -11.02 -1.11
C TYR A 126 28.67 -10.84 -1.27
N ILE A 127 28.17 -10.77 -2.51
CA ILE A 127 26.74 -10.67 -2.83
C ILE A 127 25.97 -11.81 -2.16
N ARG A 128 26.44 -13.05 -2.31
CA ARG A 128 25.79 -14.23 -1.71
C ARG A 128 25.68 -14.09 -0.19
N SER A 129 26.76 -13.65 0.47
CA SER A 129 26.75 -13.40 1.92
C SER A 129 25.71 -12.33 2.32
N ARG A 130 25.64 -11.23 1.58
CA ARG A 130 24.66 -10.15 1.82
C ARG A 130 23.22 -10.62 1.61
N LEU A 131 22.96 -11.41 0.56
CA LEU A 131 21.64 -11.97 0.28
C LEU A 131 21.19 -12.97 1.35
N GLU A 132 22.08 -13.84 1.83
CA GLU A 132 21.79 -14.73 2.95
C GLU A 132 21.48 -13.95 4.23
N TYR A 133 22.21 -12.88 4.51
CA TYR A 133 21.90 -11.98 5.61
C TYR A 133 20.53 -11.31 5.43
N LEU A 134 20.23 -10.71 4.28
CA LEU A 134 18.94 -10.08 3.97
C LEU A 134 17.76 -11.02 4.19
N LYS A 135 17.88 -12.30 3.80
CA LYS A 135 16.83 -13.33 3.99
C LYS A 135 16.45 -13.52 5.46
N THR A 136 17.37 -13.28 6.40
CA THR A 136 17.09 -13.45 7.84
C THR A 136 16.17 -12.37 8.41
N SER A 137 15.96 -11.26 7.70
CA SER A 137 15.10 -10.17 8.19
C SER A 137 13.66 -10.66 8.41
N ARG A 138 13.12 -11.42 7.45
CA ARG A 138 11.77 -12.02 7.48
C ARG A 138 11.72 -13.36 6.73
N PRO A 139 12.11 -14.47 7.36
CA PRO A 139 12.27 -15.78 6.70
C PRO A 139 11.00 -16.36 6.05
N THR A 140 9.81 -15.88 6.45
CA THR A 140 8.52 -16.34 5.90
C THR A 140 8.13 -15.65 4.59
N ALA A 141 8.84 -14.58 4.19
CA ALA A 141 8.56 -13.83 2.96
C ALA A 141 9.18 -14.54 1.74
N VAL A 142 8.36 -15.26 0.97
CA VAL A 142 8.83 -16.01 -0.21
C VAL A 142 9.40 -15.10 -1.28
N ASN A 143 8.83 -13.92 -1.50
CA ASN A 143 9.35 -12.95 -2.47
C ASN A 143 10.80 -12.56 -2.17
N LEU A 144 11.16 -12.43 -0.89
CA LEU A 144 12.53 -12.15 -0.44
C LEU A 144 13.47 -13.33 -0.75
N ALA A 145 13.04 -14.55 -0.46
CA ALA A 145 13.81 -15.76 -0.77
C ALA A 145 14.00 -15.97 -2.29
N ASN A 146 12.95 -15.72 -3.08
CA ASN A 146 12.99 -15.80 -4.53
C ASN A 146 13.92 -14.74 -5.12
N MET A 147 13.85 -13.50 -4.64
CA MET A 147 14.77 -12.42 -5.02
C MET A 147 16.21 -12.82 -4.71
N ALA A 148 16.50 -13.26 -3.48
CA ALA A 148 17.85 -13.66 -3.11
C ALA A 148 18.39 -14.84 -3.96
N THR A 149 17.52 -15.80 -4.30
CA THR A 149 17.88 -16.91 -5.19
C THR A 149 18.20 -16.41 -6.60
N HIS A 150 17.41 -15.49 -7.14
CA HIS A 150 17.62 -14.87 -8.45
C HIS A 150 18.96 -14.14 -8.52
N PHE A 151 19.24 -13.23 -7.58
CA PHE A 151 20.49 -12.49 -7.55
C PHE A 151 21.71 -13.37 -7.29
N THR A 152 21.58 -14.44 -6.50
CA THR A 152 22.67 -15.41 -6.30
C THR A 152 23.01 -16.10 -7.63
N LYS A 153 22.00 -16.58 -8.38
CA LYS A 153 22.22 -17.20 -9.69
C LYS A 153 22.83 -16.23 -10.70
N MET A 154 22.36 -14.99 -10.72
CA MET A 154 22.90 -13.94 -11.58
C MET A 154 24.36 -13.65 -11.26
N ALA A 155 24.70 -13.45 -9.99
CA ALA A 155 26.07 -13.21 -9.56
C ALA A 155 27.01 -14.38 -9.89
N ASP A 156 26.55 -15.62 -9.68
CA ASP A 156 27.32 -16.84 -10.02
C ASP A 156 27.55 -16.99 -11.53
N ALA A 157 26.58 -16.58 -12.35
CA ALA A 157 26.70 -16.60 -13.81
C ALA A 157 27.68 -15.53 -14.30
N LEU A 158 27.56 -14.29 -13.81
CA LEU A 158 28.44 -13.18 -14.17
C LEU A 158 29.89 -13.45 -13.74
N ALA A 159 30.11 -14.04 -12.57
CA ALA A 159 31.45 -14.37 -12.09
C ALA A 159 32.20 -15.40 -12.95
N LYS A 160 31.50 -16.15 -13.81
CA LYS A 160 32.09 -17.13 -14.74
C LYS A 160 32.33 -16.55 -16.14
N GLN A 161 31.91 -15.31 -16.41
CA GLN A 161 32.10 -14.69 -17.71
C GLN A 161 33.55 -14.22 -17.87
N GLU A 162 34.23 -14.74 -18.89
CA GLU A 162 35.59 -14.32 -19.22
C GLU A 162 35.59 -12.86 -19.71
N GLY A 163 36.54 -12.07 -19.20
CA GLY A 163 36.71 -10.67 -19.61
C GLY A 163 35.73 -9.66 -19.00
N LEU A 164 34.78 -10.08 -18.16
CA LEU A 164 33.90 -9.16 -17.43
C LEU A 164 34.68 -8.49 -16.29
N SER A 165 34.64 -7.15 -16.22
CA SER A 165 35.23 -6.41 -15.09
C SER A 165 34.33 -6.45 -13.85
N VAL A 166 34.93 -6.21 -12.67
CA VAL A 166 34.19 -6.17 -11.39
C VAL A 166 33.17 -5.02 -11.38
N GLU A 167 33.51 -3.89 -11.99
CA GLU A 167 32.62 -2.73 -12.16
C GLU A 167 31.42 -3.08 -13.04
N ALA A 168 31.64 -3.75 -14.18
CA ALA A 168 30.58 -4.16 -15.07
C ALA A 168 29.63 -5.17 -14.39
N MET A 169 30.18 -6.08 -13.58
CA MET A 169 29.38 -7.00 -12.77
C MET A 169 28.54 -6.26 -11.72
N ARG A 170 29.13 -5.30 -10.99
CA ARG A 170 28.41 -4.44 -10.04
C ARG A 170 27.26 -3.71 -10.75
N ASP A 171 27.55 -3.07 -11.88
CA ASP A 171 26.56 -2.28 -12.62
C ASP A 171 25.40 -3.12 -13.13
N ALA A 172 25.68 -4.35 -13.59
CA ALA A 172 24.64 -5.30 -13.97
C ALA A 172 23.72 -5.68 -12.79
N ILE A 173 24.29 -5.90 -11.61
CA ILE A 173 23.50 -6.23 -10.40
C ILE A 173 22.65 -5.02 -9.96
N CYS A 174 23.21 -3.82 -9.96
CA CYS A 174 22.46 -2.59 -9.64
C CYS A 174 21.32 -2.37 -10.64
N ALA A 175 21.58 -2.52 -11.94
CA ALA A 175 20.59 -2.38 -13.00
C ALA A 175 19.43 -3.38 -12.86
N GLU A 176 19.71 -4.62 -12.47
CA GLU A 176 18.66 -5.62 -12.20
C GLU A 176 17.79 -5.21 -11.01
N ALA A 177 18.40 -4.72 -9.92
CA ALA A 177 17.65 -4.26 -8.75
C ALA A 177 16.75 -3.05 -9.06
N GLU A 178 17.27 -2.09 -9.83
CA GLU A 178 16.49 -0.95 -10.34
C GLU A 178 15.35 -1.41 -11.26
N GLY A 179 15.64 -2.37 -12.15
CA GLY A 179 14.67 -2.95 -13.08
C GLY A 179 13.49 -3.62 -12.37
N MET A 180 13.71 -4.24 -11.20
CA MET A 180 12.63 -4.84 -10.40
C MET A 180 11.58 -3.82 -9.96
N LEU A 181 11.99 -2.59 -9.60
CA LEU A 181 11.06 -1.53 -9.18
C LEU A 181 10.09 -1.18 -10.33
N ALA A 182 10.64 -0.91 -11.52
CA ALA A 182 9.84 -0.57 -12.70
C ALA A 182 8.96 -1.75 -13.15
N ALA A 183 9.50 -2.97 -13.13
CA ALA A 183 8.77 -4.18 -13.51
C ALA A 183 7.58 -4.46 -12.58
N ASP A 184 7.73 -4.24 -11.27
CA ASP A 184 6.64 -4.43 -10.30
C ASP A 184 5.54 -3.37 -10.49
N VAL A 185 5.88 -2.10 -10.71
CA VAL A 185 4.88 -1.06 -11.04
C VAL A 185 4.10 -1.42 -12.31
N ALA A 186 4.79 -1.88 -13.36
CA ALA A 186 4.15 -2.29 -14.61
C ALA A 186 3.20 -3.49 -14.39
N ALA A 187 3.63 -4.48 -13.62
CA ALA A 187 2.81 -5.64 -13.26
C ALA A 187 1.59 -5.24 -12.43
N ASN A 188 1.75 -4.37 -11.43
CA ASN A 188 0.67 -3.84 -10.59
C ASN A 188 -0.38 -3.10 -11.42
N ARG A 189 0.03 -2.27 -12.38
CA ARG A 189 -0.89 -1.60 -13.31
C ARG A 189 -1.63 -2.60 -14.20
N ALA A 190 -0.95 -3.63 -14.70
CA ALA A 190 -1.61 -4.68 -15.47
C ALA A 190 -2.63 -5.45 -14.61
N ILE A 191 -2.29 -5.74 -13.34
CA ILE A 191 -3.21 -6.36 -12.37
C ILE A 191 -4.46 -5.50 -12.20
N GLY A 192 -4.28 -4.18 -11.99
CA GLY A 192 -5.40 -3.25 -11.87
C GLY A 192 -6.32 -3.24 -13.09
N ARG A 193 -5.74 -3.15 -14.30
CA ARG A 193 -6.50 -3.18 -15.57
C ARG A 193 -7.30 -4.46 -15.74
N HIS A 194 -6.65 -5.62 -15.72
CA HIS A 194 -7.35 -6.88 -15.94
C HIS A 194 -8.38 -7.17 -14.85
N GLY A 195 -8.10 -6.80 -13.59
CA GLY A 195 -9.04 -6.96 -12.50
C GLY A 195 -10.29 -6.10 -12.65
N ALA A 196 -10.11 -4.83 -13.01
CA ALA A 196 -11.21 -3.92 -13.22
C ALA A 196 -12.08 -4.34 -14.42
N GLU A 197 -11.45 -4.66 -15.56
CA GLU A 197 -12.13 -5.14 -16.77
C GLU A 197 -12.97 -6.38 -16.48
N HIS A 198 -12.38 -7.38 -15.80
CA HIS A 198 -13.09 -8.60 -15.44
C HIS A 198 -14.29 -8.31 -14.51
N MET A 199 -14.14 -7.43 -13.53
CA MET A 199 -15.24 -7.08 -12.60
C MET A 199 -16.37 -6.33 -13.31
N VAL A 200 -16.05 -5.39 -14.20
CA VAL A 200 -17.07 -4.63 -14.95
C VAL A 200 -17.93 -5.55 -15.81
N VAL A 201 -17.34 -6.60 -16.39
CA VAL A 201 -18.05 -7.57 -17.23
C VAL A 201 -18.88 -8.56 -16.41
N ASN A 202 -18.35 -9.03 -15.27
CA ASN A 202 -18.88 -10.23 -14.61
C ASN A 202 -19.61 -9.96 -13.29
N CYS A 203 -19.47 -8.78 -12.69
CA CYS A 203 -20.12 -8.46 -11.42
C CYS A 203 -21.48 -7.80 -11.63
N ARG A 204 -22.41 -8.06 -10.71
CA ARG A 204 -23.61 -7.22 -10.57
C ARG A 204 -23.16 -5.79 -10.24
N THR A 205 -23.91 -4.80 -10.69
CA THR A 205 -23.60 -3.39 -10.48
C THR A 205 -24.74 -2.68 -9.76
N ALA A 206 -24.46 -1.47 -9.25
CA ALA A 206 -25.49 -0.56 -8.79
C ALA A 206 -26.35 -0.11 -9.98
N SER A 207 -27.46 0.59 -9.69
CA SER A 207 -28.40 1.06 -10.71
C SER A 207 -27.77 1.97 -11.78
N ASP A 208 -26.68 2.65 -11.44
CA ASP A 208 -25.91 3.52 -12.34
C ASP A 208 -24.73 2.80 -13.03
N GLY A 209 -24.63 1.48 -12.87
CA GLY A 209 -23.57 0.66 -13.46
C GLY A 209 -22.24 0.66 -12.71
N LYS A 210 -22.12 1.35 -11.56
CA LYS A 210 -20.89 1.38 -10.77
C LYS A 210 -20.78 0.21 -9.79
N LEU A 211 -19.56 -0.02 -9.31
CA LEU A 211 -19.19 -1.13 -8.42
C LEU A 211 -18.79 -0.61 -7.04
N GLY A 212 -19.38 -1.19 -6.02
CA GLY A 212 -18.92 -1.11 -4.63
C GLY A 212 -17.99 -2.29 -4.32
N ILE A 213 -16.77 -2.01 -3.91
CA ILE A 213 -15.70 -3.00 -3.76
C ILE A 213 -15.29 -3.11 -2.29
N LEU A 214 -15.25 -4.33 -1.74
CA LEU A 214 -14.69 -4.59 -0.42
C LEU A 214 -13.26 -5.14 -0.53
N THR A 215 -12.33 -4.61 0.26
CA THR A 215 -10.95 -5.07 0.33
C THR A 215 -10.51 -5.28 1.79
N HIS A 216 -9.42 -6.02 1.97
CA HIS A 216 -8.89 -6.42 3.28
C HIS A 216 -7.37 -6.26 3.32
N CYS A 217 -6.83 -5.93 4.49
CA CYS A 217 -5.43 -5.56 4.70
C CYS A 217 -5.03 -4.30 3.89
N ASN A 218 -3.74 -4.18 3.56
CA ASN A 218 -3.20 -3.18 2.68
C ASN A 218 -2.44 -3.84 1.52
N THR A 219 -2.84 -3.45 0.32
CA THR A 219 -2.37 -4.01 -0.96
C THR A 219 -2.15 -2.90 -2.00
N GLY A 220 -1.99 -1.67 -1.51
CA GLY A 220 -1.77 -0.47 -2.30
C GLY A 220 -0.32 -0.24 -2.66
N SER A 221 0.00 1.02 -2.95
CA SER A 221 1.35 1.48 -3.25
C SER A 221 2.26 1.29 -2.05
N LEU A 222 1.70 1.28 -0.83
CA LEU A 222 2.45 1.02 0.40
C LEU A 222 2.87 -0.44 0.58
N ALA A 223 2.30 -1.37 -0.17
CA ALA A 223 2.64 -2.79 -0.10
C ALA A 223 3.45 -3.31 -1.30
N THR A 224 3.68 -2.47 -2.31
CA THR A 224 4.36 -2.82 -3.56
C THR A 224 5.36 -1.73 -3.98
N ALA A 225 5.94 -1.82 -5.18
CA ALA A 225 6.72 -0.72 -5.75
C ALA A 225 5.88 0.54 -6.02
N GLY A 226 4.56 0.41 -6.06
CA GLY A 226 3.63 1.46 -6.44
C GLY A 226 2.38 0.89 -7.10
N TYR A 227 1.31 1.69 -7.13
CA TYR A 227 -0.03 1.38 -7.64
C TYR A 227 -0.79 0.27 -6.91
N GLY A 228 -0.11 -0.78 -6.44
CA GLY A 228 -0.71 -1.87 -5.67
C GLY A 228 -1.37 -2.95 -6.53
N THR A 229 -1.82 -4.01 -5.86
CA THR A 229 -2.48 -5.17 -6.48
C THR A 229 -3.99 -5.05 -6.37
N ALA A 230 -4.60 -5.52 -5.28
CA ALA A 230 -6.04 -5.42 -5.08
C ALA A 230 -6.52 -3.96 -4.94
N LEU A 231 -5.76 -3.09 -4.26
CA LEU A 231 -6.06 -1.66 -4.28
C LEU A 231 -5.74 -1.01 -5.64
N GLY A 232 -4.84 -1.61 -6.44
CA GLY A 232 -4.61 -1.22 -7.84
C GLY A 232 -5.83 -1.46 -8.72
N VAL A 233 -6.60 -2.53 -8.47
CA VAL A 233 -7.91 -2.76 -9.12
C VAL A 233 -8.91 -1.68 -8.73
N VAL A 234 -8.95 -1.31 -7.44
CA VAL A 234 -9.80 -0.21 -6.95
C VAL A 234 -9.42 1.12 -7.60
N ARG A 235 -8.12 1.43 -7.71
CA ARG A 235 -7.61 2.61 -8.42
C ARG A 235 -8.05 2.62 -9.87
N GLN A 236 -7.90 1.51 -10.59
CA GLN A 236 -8.33 1.42 -11.98
C GLN A 236 -9.84 1.62 -12.15
N LEU A 237 -10.67 1.06 -11.27
CA LEU A 237 -12.12 1.27 -11.27
C LEU A 237 -12.47 2.74 -11.01
N PHE A 238 -11.72 3.41 -10.14
CA PHE A 238 -11.90 4.84 -9.87
C PHE A 238 -11.51 5.70 -11.07
N GLU A 239 -10.31 5.47 -11.64
CA GLU A 239 -9.80 6.16 -12.84
C GLU A 239 -10.75 6.03 -14.04
N SER A 240 -11.42 4.89 -14.18
CA SER A 240 -12.40 4.62 -15.24
C SER A 240 -13.83 5.08 -14.91
N GLY A 241 -14.06 5.72 -13.76
CA GLY A 241 -15.39 6.19 -13.34
C GLY A 241 -16.38 5.06 -13.02
N ARG A 242 -15.90 3.84 -12.82
CA ARG A 242 -16.70 2.63 -12.55
C ARG A 242 -16.79 2.28 -11.07
N LEU A 243 -16.02 2.93 -10.20
CA LEU A 243 -16.08 2.74 -8.76
C LEU A 243 -17.18 3.62 -8.14
N GLU A 244 -18.11 2.99 -7.42
CA GLU A 244 -19.06 3.69 -6.55
C GLU A 244 -18.42 4.01 -5.20
N ARG A 245 -17.82 2.98 -4.58
CA ARG A 245 -17.21 3.08 -3.26
C ARG A 245 -16.23 1.94 -3.00
N ALA A 246 -15.12 2.25 -2.35
CA ALA A 246 -14.23 1.26 -1.76
C ALA A 246 -14.53 1.12 -0.26
N TYR A 247 -14.74 -0.10 0.19
CA TYR A 247 -14.84 -0.46 1.59
C TYR A 247 -13.55 -1.16 1.99
N CYS A 248 -12.91 -0.73 3.07
CA CYS A 248 -11.75 -1.41 3.63
C CYS A 248 -12.02 -1.78 5.07
N THR A 249 -11.63 -3.00 5.48
CA THR A 249 -11.75 -3.40 6.88
C THR A 249 -10.55 -2.94 7.68
N GLU A 250 -10.68 -2.73 8.99
CA GLU A 250 -9.57 -2.28 9.84
C GLU A 250 -8.36 -3.24 9.82
N THR A 251 -8.60 -4.55 9.70
CA THR A 251 -7.58 -5.61 9.65
C THR A 251 -6.81 -5.74 10.98
N ARG A 252 -7.49 -6.15 12.06
CA ARG A 252 -6.86 -6.48 13.34
C ARG A 252 -5.85 -7.64 13.19
N PRO A 253 -4.82 -7.72 14.05
CA PRO A 253 -4.48 -6.77 15.12
C PRO A 253 -3.55 -5.62 14.67
N TYR A 254 -3.01 -5.68 13.46
CA TYR A 254 -1.98 -4.73 12.98
C TYR A 254 -2.56 -3.48 12.31
N ASN A 255 -3.87 -3.45 12.09
CA ASN A 255 -4.63 -2.30 11.64
C ASN A 255 -4.17 -1.79 10.27
N GLN A 256 -3.76 -2.68 9.36
CA GLN A 256 -3.25 -2.24 8.05
C GLN A 256 -4.33 -1.53 7.23
N GLY A 257 -5.57 -2.00 7.27
CA GLY A 257 -6.62 -1.38 6.48
C GLY A 257 -7.03 -0.01 7.03
N SER A 258 -7.13 0.15 8.35
CA SER A 258 -7.44 1.45 8.95
C SER A 258 -6.27 2.44 8.91
N ARG A 259 -5.03 1.98 9.07
CA ARG A 259 -3.85 2.86 9.08
C ARG A 259 -3.31 3.19 7.70
N LEU A 260 -3.34 2.23 6.76
CA LEU A 260 -2.71 2.38 5.46
C LEU A 260 -3.70 2.44 4.31
N THR A 261 -4.62 1.48 4.21
CA THR A 261 -5.56 1.47 3.07
C THR A 261 -6.48 2.68 3.11
N ALA A 262 -7.03 3.02 4.27
CA ALA A 262 -7.80 4.24 4.44
C ALA A 262 -6.98 5.52 4.16
N PHE A 263 -5.69 5.51 4.54
CA PHE A 263 -4.76 6.61 4.22
C PHE A 263 -4.56 6.76 2.71
N GLU A 264 -4.30 5.66 1.99
CA GLU A 264 -4.14 5.69 0.53
C GLU A 264 -5.42 6.10 -0.21
N LEU A 265 -6.58 5.58 0.23
CA LEU A 265 -7.87 5.98 -0.34
C LEU A 265 -8.13 7.48 -0.17
N LEU A 266 -7.78 8.03 1.00
CA LEU A 266 -7.91 9.45 1.28
C LEU A 266 -6.93 10.28 0.44
N HIS A 267 -5.66 9.88 0.41
CA HIS A 267 -4.60 10.53 -0.37
C HIS A 267 -4.97 10.62 -1.86
N ASP A 268 -5.47 9.52 -2.43
CA ASP A 268 -5.82 9.43 -3.85
C ASP A 268 -7.24 9.95 -4.15
N CYS A 269 -7.93 10.53 -3.17
CA CYS A 269 -9.30 11.03 -3.28
C CYS A 269 -10.33 9.99 -3.75
N ILE A 270 -10.08 8.72 -3.44
CA ILE A 270 -10.97 7.61 -3.79
C ILE A 270 -12.11 7.57 -2.76
N PRO A 271 -13.39 7.43 -3.17
CA PRO A 271 -14.52 7.36 -2.25
C PRO A 271 -14.42 6.10 -1.38
N GLY A 272 -13.86 6.25 -0.18
CA GLY A 272 -13.59 5.17 0.76
C GLY A 272 -14.56 5.11 1.94
N THR A 273 -14.68 3.95 2.58
CA THR A 273 -15.32 3.77 3.89
C THR A 273 -14.58 2.69 4.67
N LEU A 274 -14.10 3.05 5.86
CA LEU A 274 -13.50 2.13 6.80
C LEU A 274 -14.60 1.41 7.60
N ILE A 275 -14.47 0.10 7.79
CA ILE A 275 -15.35 -0.71 8.63
C ILE A 275 -14.55 -1.59 9.60
N CYS A 276 -15.14 -2.00 10.72
CA CYS A 276 -14.56 -3.05 11.56
C CYS A 276 -14.63 -4.41 10.85
N ASP A 277 -13.71 -5.32 11.19
CA ASP A 277 -13.65 -6.63 10.53
C ASP A 277 -14.95 -7.45 10.71
N ASN A 278 -15.64 -7.29 11.83
CA ASN A 278 -16.92 -7.97 12.10
C ASN A 278 -18.13 -7.37 11.35
N MET A 279 -17.98 -6.23 10.67
CA MET A 279 -19.07 -5.56 9.93
C MET A 279 -19.20 -6.04 8.48
N ALA A 280 -18.21 -6.79 7.95
CA ALA A 280 -18.17 -7.18 6.54
C ALA A 280 -19.44 -7.94 6.10
N ALA A 281 -19.90 -8.91 6.90
CA ALA A 281 -21.10 -9.68 6.60
C ALA A 281 -22.36 -8.80 6.52
N ALA A 282 -22.55 -7.94 7.53
CA ALA A 282 -23.68 -7.02 7.58
C ALA A 282 -23.66 -6.02 6.40
N LEU A 283 -22.48 -5.51 6.04
CA LEU A 283 -22.32 -4.62 4.89
C LEU A 283 -22.71 -5.31 3.59
N MET A 284 -22.24 -6.53 3.34
CA MET A 284 -22.59 -7.26 2.11
C MET A 284 -24.09 -7.56 2.02
N ALA A 285 -24.75 -7.84 3.15
CA ALA A 285 -26.20 -8.06 3.19
C ALA A 285 -27.01 -6.83 2.74
N THR A 286 -26.43 -5.62 2.78
CA THR A 286 -27.08 -4.40 2.27
C THR A 286 -27.11 -4.31 0.73
N GLY A 287 -26.41 -5.21 0.02
CA GLY A 287 -26.31 -5.17 -1.44
C GLY A 287 -25.34 -4.11 -2.00
N LYS A 288 -24.67 -3.33 -1.14
CA LYS A 288 -23.72 -2.28 -1.57
C LYS A 288 -22.37 -2.82 -2.05
N VAL A 289 -22.03 -4.06 -1.68
CA VAL A 289 -20.78 -4.72 -2.08
C VAL A 289 -21.06 -5.65 -3.24
N HIS A 290 -20.40 -5.38 -4.35
CA HIS A 290 -20.59 -6.05 -5.64
C HIS A 290 -19.48 -7.06 -5.92
N ALA A 291 -18.28 -6.79 -5.40
CA ALA A 291 -17.14 -7.70 -5.45
C ALA A 291 -16.26 -7.54 -4.22
N VAL A 292 -15.52 -8.60 -3.88
CA VAL A 292 -14.45 -8.59 -2.89
C VAL A 292 -13.12 -8.78 -3.63
N VAL A 293 -12.13 -7.95 -3.35
CA VAL A 293 -10.80 -8.07 -3.93
C VAL A 293 -9.73 -7.97 -2.85
N VAL A 294 -8.87 -8.98 -2.78
CA VAL A 294 -7.83 -9.09 -1.76
C VAL A 294 -6.49 -9.40 -2.41
N GLY A 295 -5.41 -9.06 -1.70
CA GLY A 295 -4.07 -9.49 -2.07
C GLY A 295 -3.84 -10.96 -1.72
N ALA A 296 -2.61 -11.41 -1.97
CA ALA A 296 -2.14 -12.73 -1.58
C ALA A 296 -0.69 -12.63 -1.08
N ASP A 297 -0.41 -13.30 0.03
CA ASP A 297 0.97 -13.52 0.51
C ASP A 297 1.60 -14.73 -0.21
N ARG A 298 0.78 -15.75 -0.55
CA ARG A 298 1.19 -16.91 -1.37
C ARG A 298 -0.02 -17.53 -2.06
N VAL A 299 0.15 -17.94 -3.31
CA VAL A 299 -0.83 -18.76 -4.05
C VAL A 299 -0.16 -20.06 -4.47
N THR A 300 -0.74 -21.21 -4.13
CA THR A 300 -0.23 -22.53 -4.53
C THR A 300 -0.73 -22.93 -5.92
N ALA A 301 -0.17 -24.00 -6.50
CA ALA A 301 -0.52 -24.43 -7.86
C ALA A 301 -2.02 -24.78 -8.03
N ASN A 302 -2.66 -25.33 -6.98
CA ASN A 302 -4.10 -25.62 -6.96
C ASN A 302 -4.98 -24.38 -6.70
N GLY A 303 -4.39 -23.21 -6.44
CA GLY A 303 -5.11 -21.96 -6.23
C GLY A 303 -5.36 -21.59 -4.76
N ASP A 304 -4.97 -22.43 -3.80
CA ASP A 304 -5.09 -22.08 -2.38
C ASP A 304 -4.27 -20.81 -2.10
N THR A 305 -4.91 -19.87 -1.42
CA THR A 305 -4.34 -18.54 -1.23
C THR A 305 -4.15 -18.29 0.26
N ALA A 306 -2.88 -18.23 0.69
CA ALA A 306 -2.52 -17.70 1.98
C ALA A 306 -2.52 -16.16 1.92
N ASN A 307 -3.26 -15.53 2.82
CA ASN A 307 -3.36 -14.08 2.93
C ASN A 307 -3.45 -13.66 4.41
N LYS A 308 -3.53 -12.35 4.68
CA LYS A 308 -3.69 -11.82 6.03
C LYS A 308 -4.93 -12.43 6.71
N ILE A 309 -4.77 -12.76 7.99
CA ILE A 309 -5.85 -13.26 8.83
C ILE A 309 -7.02 -12.27 8.85
N GLY A 310 -8.22 -12.77 8.60
CA GLY A 310 -9.47 -12.05 8.79
C GLY A 310 -10.32 -12.72 9.87
N GLY A 311 -11.34 -12.02 10.38
CA GLY A 311 -12.30 -12.63 11.31
C GLY A 311 -13.00 -13.86 10.70
N ALA A 312 -13.60 -14.74 11.52
CA ALA A 312 -14.15 -16.04 11.08
C ALA A 312 -15.09 -15.97 9.84
N GLY A 313 -15.79 -14.86 9.63
CA GLY A 313 -16.59 -14.64 8.42
C GLY A 313 -15.75 -14.41 7.15
N HIS A 314 -14.55 -13.83 7.22
CA HIS A 314 -13.71 -13.54 6.05
C HIS A 314 -13.20 -14.80 5.37
N SER A 315 -12.82 -15.84 6.12
CA SER A 315 -12.34 -17.10 5.53
C SER A 315 -13.43 -17.84 4.74
N SER A 316 -14.70 -17.74 5.15
CA SER A 316 -15.84 -18.27 4.37
C SER A 316 -16.28 -17.33 3.23
N MET A 317 -15.99 -16.03 3.31
CA MET A 317 -16.20 -15.05 2.23
C MET A 317 -15.23 -15.22 1.06
N VAL A 318 -13.98 -15.61 1.35
CA VAL A 318 -12.94 -15.90 0.33
C VAL A 318 -13.35 -17.06 -0.59
N THR A 319 -14.23 -17.95 -0.14
CA THR A 319 -14.71 -19.11 -0.91
C THR A 319 -15.93 -18.88 -1.80
N GLU A 320 -16.72 -17.81 -1.62
CA GLU A 320 -18.07 -17.74 -2.25
C GLU A 320 -18.24 -16.73 -3.39
N ARG A 321 -17.40 -15.69 -3.57
CA ARG A 321 -17.66 -14.65 -4.60
C ARG A 321 -16.41 -14.11 -5.29
N VAL A 322 -16.35 -14.37 -6.60
CA VAL A 322 -15.48 -13.83 -7.68
C VAL A 322 -14.08 -13.36 -7.23
N PHE A 323 -13.11 -14.27 -7.33
CA PHE A 323 -11.70 -13.91 -7.39
C PHE A 323 -11.32 -13.52 -8.82
N VAL A 324 -10.76 -12.33 -9.01
CA VAL A 324 -9.94 -12.08 -10.21
C VAL A 324 -8.56 -12.66 -9.93
N ARG A 325 -8.36 -13.90 -10.42
CA ARG A 325 -7.07 -14.60 -10.40
C ARG A 325 -6.14 -13.96 -11.43
N LEU A 326 -5.18 -13.15 -10.99
CA LEU A 326 -4.11 -12.63 -11.84
C LEU A 326 -2.77 -13.18 -11.34
N THR A 327 -2.56 -14.48 -11.54
CA THR A 327 -1.24 -15.10 -11.40
C THR A 327 -0.57 -15.08 -12.76
N ARG A 328 0.67 -14.55 -12.85
CA ARG A 328 1.54 -14.70 -14.02
C ARG A 328 1.64 -16.18 -14.39
N ASN A 329 1.04 -16.52 -15.53
CA ASN A 329 1.41 -17.66 -16.37
C ASN A 329 1.28 -17.19 -17.81
N THR A 330 2.31 -16.46 -18.26
CA THR A 330 2.92 -16.69 -19.58
C THR A 330 4.23 -17.40 -19.30
#